data_AF-A0A7X7MT62-F1
#
_entry.id   AF-A0A7X7MT62-F1
#
_cell.length_a   1.000
_cell.length_b   1.000
_cell.length_c   1.000
_cell.angle_alpha   90.00
_cell.angle_beta   90.00
_cell.angle_gamma   90.00
#
_symmetry.space_group_name_H-M   'P 1'
#
loop_
_entity.id
_entity.type
_entity.pdbx_description
1 polymer ?
#
loop_
_entity_poly.entity_id
_entity_poly.type
_entity_poly.pdbx_seq_one_letter_code
_entity_poly.pdbx_strand_id
1 'polypeptide(L)'
;MNSHPFIPLRLAMLAVVLPLVLAAGLPEEARLSAASEILQRTPLSAPDLRVLSEYVRNGDSSPVLRSRAMAAYAMALLLQGNTNSFIRAQQIHQATYPDDIQLIPLTSRHYCVSCDGCRGTGRREKAVCPQCYGRGALFQLSPFVAETYEKRLREIVALCRENAEYAEKLQDAAKESRVEMQIEILQALTNSYSHRTDLVPAISLLNDALAKRESRLRDEQAKEARQRAEREVEMLKALARGTDRLRAIQELKAYLTVHPHASSALELQALLDELLAKEKQRQLLRQIGIGTGVLMGLLCLTPLVRFFLFRRRVPVSGPLPGMENMDKSRFTDPLSLTAQDSQARVKRKTARIPFEEVGMKDAETRSDPPL
;
A
#
# COMPACT_ATOMS: atom_id res chain seq x y z
N MET A 1 14.56 -5.47 13.51
CA MET A 1 13.16 -5.87 13.19
C MET A 1 12.36 -5.74 14.46
N ASN A 2 11.52 -4.71 14.58
CA ASN A 2 10.82 -4.41 15.85
C ASN A 2 9.32 -4.67 15.67
N SER A 3 8.93 -5.94 15.80
CA SER A 3 7.53 -6.35 15.88
C SER A 3 6.97 -5.90 17.23
N HIS A 4 6.12 -4.86 17.23
CA HIS A 4 5.42 -4.40 18.44
C HIS A 4 4.18 -5.27 18.71
N PRO A 5 4.18 -6.16 19.73
CA PRO A 5 3.08 -7.11 19.96
C PRO A 5 1.79 -6.46 20.48
N PHE A 6 1.86 -5.21 20.95
CA PHE A 6 0.72 -4.47 21.49
C PHE A 6 -0.31 -3.99 20.45
N ILE A 7 0.04 -4.02 19.15
CA ILE A 7 -0.83 -3.53 18.07
C ILE A 7 -1.99 -4.50 17.76
N PRO A 8 -1.76 -5.81 17.49
CA PRO A 8 -2.87 -6.75 17.32
C PRO A 8 -3.77 -6.82 18.55
N LEU A 9 -3.23 -6.60 19.76
CA LEU A 9 -4.02 -6.60 21.00
C LEU A 9 -5.09 -5.48 21.01
N ARG A 10 -4.80 -4.29 20.47
CA ARG A 10 -5.78 -3.18 20.43
C ARG A 10 -6.86 -3.37 19.35
N LEU A 11 -6.50 -3.93 18.19
CA LEU A 11 -7.49 -4.30 17.17
C LEU A 11 -8.34 -5.50 17.59
N ALA A 12 -7.75 -6.49 18.28
CA ALA A 12 -8.49 -7.59 18.89
C ALA A 12 -9.44 -7.10 20.00
N MET A 13 -9.02 -6.16 20.85
CA MET A 13 -9.93 -5.54 21.83
C MET A 13 -11.12 -4.83 21.14
N LEU A 14 -10.91 -4.19 19.99
CA LEU A 14 -11.98 -3.63 19.16
C LEU A 14 -12.90 -4.72 18.58
N ALA A 15 -12.35 -5.80 18.04
CA ALA A 15 -13.11 -6.91 17.44
C ALA A 15 -13.75 -7.88 18.46
N VAL A 16 -13.36 -7.83 19.73
CA VAL A 16 -13.90 -8.67 20.80
C VAL A 16 -14.83 -7.89 21.72
N VAL A 17 -14.39 -6.76 22.29
CA VAL A 17 -15.16 -6.07 23.33
C VAL A 17 -16.35 -5.32 22.76
N LEU A 18 -16.19 -4.60 21.64
CA LEU A 18 -17.30 -3.83 21.05
C LEU A 18 -18.40 -4.77 20.51
N PRO A 19 -18.08 -5.87 19.78
CA PRO A 19 -19.09 -6.85 19.40
C PRO A 19 -19.68 -7.62 20.57
N LEU A 20 -18.94 -7.98 21.63
CA LEU A 20 -19.54 -8.68 22.79
C LEU A 20 -20.57 -7.82 23.52
N VAL A 21 -20.30 -6.52 23.72
CA VAL A 21 -21.24 -5.60 24.39
C VAL A 21 -22.50 -5.37 23.54
N LEU A 22 -22.37 -5.28 22.22
CA LEU A 22 -23.53 -5.14 21.32
C LEU A 22 -24.26 -6.47 21.05
N ALA A 23 -23.55 -7.60 21.07
CA ALA A 23 -24.11 -8.94 20.91
C ALA A 23 -25.03 -9.35 22.06
N ALA A 24 -24.74 -8.92 23.29
CA ALA A 24 -25.63 -9.15 24.43
C ALA A 24 -27.00 -8.45 24.24
N GLY A 25 -27.02 -7.27 23.59
CA GLY A 25 -28.24 -6.50 23.33
C GLY A 25 -29.10 -6.99 22.16
N LEU A 26 -28.54 -7.80 21.24
CA LEU A 26 -29.26 -8.30 20.05
C LEU A 26 -30.60 -8.99 20.34
N PRO A 27 -30.66 -10.03 21.20
CA PRO A 27 -31.94 -10.65 21.57
C PRO A 27 -32.83 -9.72 22.41
N GLU A 28 -32.27 -8.73 23.09
CA GLU A 28 -33.05 -7.77 23.89
C GLU A 28 -33.77 -6.72 23.03
N GLU A 29 -33.06 -6.06 22.10
CA GLU A 29 -33.63 -5.12 21.14
C GLU A 29 -34.70 -5.81 20.27
N ALA A 30 -34.44 -7.05 19.82
CA ALA A 30 -35.40 -7.85 19.07
C ALA A 30 -36.67 -8.15 19.88
N ARG A 31 -36.53 -8.66 21.11
CA ARG A 31 -37.66 -8.98 22.02
C ARG A 31 -38.45 -7.73 22.42
N LEU A 32 -37.77 -6.61 22.66
CA LEU A 32 -38.39 -5.32 22.95
C LEU A 32 -39.17 -4.79 21.73
N SER A 33 -38.63 -4.91 20.52
CA SER A 33 -39.30 -4.48 19.29
C SER A 33 -40.58 -5.29 19.03
N ALA A 34 -40.54 -6.62 19.23
CA ALA A 34 -41.68 -7.51 19.02
C ALA A 34 -42.83 -7.21 20.01
N ALA A 35 -42.53 -7.10 21.31
CA ALA A 35 -43.53 -6.75 22.32
C ALA A 35 -44.15 -5.36 22.06
N SER A 36 -43.33 -4.40 21.65
CA SER A 36 -43.79 -3.04 21.32
C SER A 36 -44.64 -3.00 20.05
N GLU A 37 -44.34 -3.82 19.04
CA GLU A 37 -45.14 -3.94 17.81
C GLU A 37 -46.48 -4.66 18.07
N ILE A 38 -46.51 -5.68 18.94
CA ILE A 38 -47.77 -6.30 19.37
C ILE A 38 -48.63 -5.31 20.15
N LEU A 39 -48.04 -4.49 21.03
CA LEU A 39 -48.78 -3.47 21.79
C LEU A 39 -49.32 -2.32 20.93
N GLN A 40 -48.75 -2.02 19.75
CA GLN A 40 -49.38 -1.12 18.77
C GLN A 40 -50.68 -1.71 18.20
N ARG A 41 -50.68 -3.02 17.92
CA ARG A 41 -51.83 -3.73 17.31
C ARG A 41 -52.87 -4.15 18.34
N THR A 42 -52.44 -4.38 19.59
CA THR A 42 -53.24 -4.94 20.68
C THR A 42 -52.76 -4.32 22.01
N PRO A 43 -53.13 -3.06 22.31
CA PRO A 43 -52.62 -2.35 23.48
C PRO A 43 -53.02 -2.99 24.82
N LEU A 44 -54.01 -3.88 24.82
CA LEU A 44 -54.44 -4.67 25.98
C LEU A 44 -53.62 -5.96 26.22
N SER A 45 -52.54 -6.20 25.47
CA SER A 45 -51.76 -7.45 25.59
C SER A 45 -50.99 -7.55 26.92
N ALA A 46 -51.54 -8.34 27.84
CA ALA A 46 -50.94 -8.65 29.13
C ALA A 46 -49.54 -9.32 29.07
N PRO A 47 -49.22 -10.27 28.16
CA PRO A 47 -47.87 -10.82 28.09
C PRO A 47 -46.83 -9.78 27.62
N ASP A 48 -47.15 -8.96 26.62
CA ASP A 48 -46.19 -7.97 26.10
C ASP A 48 -45.95 -6.82 27.09
N LEU A 49 -46.98 -6.41 27.84
CA LEU A 49 -46.79 -5.53 29.00
C LEU A 49 -45.83 -6.12 30.04
N ARG A 50 -45.83 -7.45 30.26
CA ARG A 50 -44.88 -8.09 31.18
C ARG A 50 -43.46 -7.98 30.64
N VAL A 51 -43.24 -8.26 29.35
CA VAL A 51 -41.93 -8.09 28.69
C VAL A 51 -41.38 -6.68 28.87
N LEU A 52 -42.19 -5.65 28.63
CA LEU A 52 -41.76 -4.27 28.90
C LEU A 52 -41.45 -4.03 30.38
N SER A 53 -42.29 -4.53 31.30
CA SER A 53 -42.08 -4.38 32.74
C SER A 53 -40.86 -5.15 33.27
N GLU A 54 -40.47 -6.24 32.63
CA GLU A 54 -39.24 -7.00 32.91
C GLU A 54 -38.02 -6.12 32.59
N TYR A 55 -37.95 -5.54 31.38
CA TYR A 55 -36.87 -4.62 31.01
C TYR A 55 -36.75 -3.43 31.96
N VAL A 56 -37.86 -2.77 32.32
CA VAL A 56 -37.84 -1.64 33.26
C VAL A 56 -37.26 -2.02 34.63
N ARG A 57 -37.55 -3.25 35.09
CA ARG A 57 -37.12 -3.77 36.40
C ARG A 57 -35.74 -4.40 36.40
N ASN A 58 -35.27 -4.92 35.26
CA ASN A 58 -33.96 -5.57 35.18
C ASN A 58 -32.85 -4.57 35.46
N GLY A 59 -31.94 -4.88 36.40
CA GLY A 59 -30.77 -4.06 36.67
C GLY A 59 -29.76 -4.12 35.53
N ASP A 60 -29.67 -5.28 34.86
CA ASP A 60 -28.58 -5.64 33.97
C ASP A 60 -28.78 -5.17 32.52
N SER A 61 -30.03 -4.90 32.10
CA SER A 61 -30.32 -4.37 30.77
C SER A 61 -29.85 -2.92 30.61
N SER A 62 -29.41 -2.55 29.41
CA SER A 62 -28.79 -1.23 29.16
C SER A 62 -29.72 -0.05 29.50
N PRO A 63 -29.20 1.09 30.01
CA PRO A 63 -30.06 2.21 30.42
C PRO A 63 -30.95 2.72 29.27
N VAL A 64 -30.44 2.69 28.03
CA VAL A 64 -31.18 3.08 26.82
C VAL A 64 -32.33 2.10 26.53
N LEU A 65 -32.09 0.78 26.62
CA LEU A 65 -33.14 -0.24 26.48
C LEU A 65 -34.23 -0.07 27.54
N ARG A 66 -33.83 0.16 28.80
CA ARG A 66 -34.73 0.35 29.94
C ARG A 66 -35.57 1.63 29.79
N SER A 67 -34.97 2.72 29.32
CA SER A 67 -35.65 3.97 29.00
C SER A 67 -36.71 3.81 27.90
N ARG A 68 -36.34 3.17 26.77
CA ARG A 68 -37.28 2.84 25.68
C ARG A 68 -38.43 1.95 26.16
N ALA A 69 -38.11 0.88 26.90
CA ALA A 69 -39.11 -0.03 27.46
C ALA A 69 -40.05 0.69 28.43
N MET A 70 -39.55 1.64 29.22
CA MET A 70 -40.36 2.42 30.15
C MET A 70 -41.29 3.41 29.43
N ALA A 71 -40.79 4.09 28.39
CA ALA A 71 -41.60 4.96 27.55
C ALA A 71 -42.71 4.16 26.83
N ALA A 72 -42.37 3.01 26.24
CA ALA A 72 -43.34 2.09 25.62
C ALA A 72 -44.38 1.57 26.64
N TYR A 73 -43.96 1.21 27.85
CA TYR A 73 -44.83 0.74 28.92
C TYR A 73 -45.81 1.82 29.39
N ALA A 74 -45.33 3.07 29.55
CA ALA A 74 -46.17 4.21 29.88
C ALA A 74 -47.22 4.45 28.76
N MET A 75 -46.80 4.51 27.50
CA MET A 75 -47.69 4.71 26.36
C MET A 75 -48.77 3.61 26.27
N ALA A 76 -48.39 2.34 26.44
CA ALA A 76 -49.35 1.23 26.45
C ALA A 76 -50.36 1.35 27.60
N LEU A 77 -49.92 1.66 28.84
CA LEU A 77 -50.82 1.91 29.98
C LEU A 77 -51.83 3.03 29.72
N LEU A 78 -51.42 4.09 29.02
CA LEU A 78 -52.31 5.18 28.65
C LEU A 78 -53.36 4.76 27.62
N LEU A 79 -52.96 4.00 26.60
CA LEU A 79 -53.87 3.46 25.58
C LEU A 79 -54.90 2.47 26.17
N GLN A 80 -54.57 1.82 27.29
CA GLN A 80 -55.51 1.02 28.10
C GLN A 80 -56.46 1.85 28.99
N GLY A 81 -56.32 3.18 29.04
CA GLY A 81 -57.06 4.05 29.95
C GLY A 81 -56.56 4.07 31.40
N ASN A 82 -55.40 3.48 31.69
CA ASN A 82 -54.82 3.41 33.04
C ASN A 82 -53.99 4.67 33.35
N THR A 83 -54.66 5.82 33.36
CA THR A 83 -54.04 7.16 33.50
C THR A 83 -53.22 7.32 34.78
N ASN A 84 -53.67 6.76 35.90
CA ASN A 84 -52.92 6.79 37.17
C ASN A 84 -51.56 6.08 37.05
N SER A 85 -51.51 4.94 36.35
CA SER A 85 -50.26 4.20 36.14
C SER A 85 -49.39 4.86 35.07
N PHE A 86 -49.99 5.47 34.04
CA PHE A 86 -49.26 6.32 33.09
C PHE A 86 -48.56 7.49 33.79
N ILE A 87 -49.26 8.29 34.61
CA ILE A 87 -48.68 9.46 35.31
C ILE A 87 -47.49 9.02 36.17
N ARG A 88 -47.64 7.92 36.92
CA ARG A 88 -46.55 7.36 37.73
C ARG A 88 -45.38 6.87 36.87
N ALA A 89 -45.64 6.21 35.74
CA ALA A 89 -44.59 5.76 34.83
C ALA A 89 -43.87 6.93 34.16
N GLN A 90 -44.59 7.98 33.76
CA GLN A 90 -44.03 9.22 33.21
C GLN A 90 -43.13 9.94 34.22
N GLN A 91 -43.58 10.09 35.47
CA GLN A 91 -42.79 10.71 36.54
C GLN A 91 -41.48 9.95 36.83
N ILE A 92 -41.55 8.62 36.91
CA ILE A 92 -40.34 7.80 37.15
C ILE A 92 -39.42 7.82 35.92
N HIS A 93 -39.97 7.79 34.70
CA HIS A 93 -39.18 7.90 33.47
C HIS A 93 -38.43 9.23 33.41
N GLN A 94 -39.12 10.36 33.60
CA GLN A 94 -38.52 11.70 33.63
C GLN A 94 -37.47 11.87 34.74
N ALA A 95 -37.66 11.22 35.90
CA ALA A 95 -36.70 11.28 37.01
C ALA A 95 -35.48 10.36 36.83
N THR A 96 -35.57 9.33 35.99
CA THR A 96 -34.50 8.33 35.77
C THR A 96 -33.75 8.57 34.46
N TYR A 97 -34.42 9.14 33.45
CA TYR A 97 -33.94 9.32 32.08
C TYR A 97 -34.36 10.71 31.53
N PRO A 98 -33.85 11.81 32.10
CA PRO A 98 -34.33 13.17 31.78
C PRO A 98 -34.05 13.62 30.34
N ASP A 99 -32.96 13.14 29.73
CA ASP A 99 -32.48 13.53 28.40
C ASP A 99 -33.04 12.65 27.25
N ASP A 100 -33.89 11.67 27.59
CA ASP A 100 -34.42 10.63 26.69
C ASP A 100 -35.82 10.98 26.13
N ILE A 101 -36.63 9.97 25.77
CA ILE A 101 -37.96 10.09 25.15
C ILE A 101 -38.95 10.86 26.04
N GLN A 102 -39.05 12.17 25.83
CA GLN A 102 -39.97 13.04 26.57
C GLN A 102 -41.45 12.74 26.25
N LEU A 103 -42.12 12.07 27.19
CA LEU A 103 -43.57 11.84 27.16
C LEU A 103 -44.34 13.16 27.43
N ILE A 104 -45.41 13.40 26.68
CA ILE A 104 -46.22 14.64 26.76
C ILE A 104 -46.90 14.76 28.13
N PRO A 105 -46.78 15.89 28.85
CA PRO A 105 -47.50 16.11 30.10
C PRO A 105 -49.02 16.13 29.85
N LEU A 106 -49.75 15.24 30.51
CA LEU A 106 -51.19 15.13 30.32
C LEU A 106 -51.98 15.95 31.35
N THR A 107 -52.94 16.72 30.85
CA THR A 107 -54.02 17.28 31.66
C THR A 107 -55.28 16.44 31.49
N SER A 108 -56.25 16.58 32.39
CA SER A 108 -57.55 15.89 32.25
C SER A 108 -58.26 16.18 30.93
N ARG A 109 -58.03 17.35 30.32
CA ARG A 109 -58.56 17.72 28.99
C ARG A 109 -58.03 16.84 27.84
N HIS A 110 -56.95 16.10 28.06
CA HIS A 110 -56.33 15.23 27.05
C HIS A 110 -56.87 13.80 27.07
N TYR A 111 -57.60 13.41 28.13
CA TYR A 111 -58.05 12.02 28.33
C TYR A 111 -59.45 11.85 28.95
N CYS A 112 -60.13 12.93 29.34
CA CYS A 112 -61.50 12.91 29.84
C CYS A 112 -62.43 13.72 28.94
N VAL A 113 -63.56 13.12 28.56
CA VAL A 113 -64.71 13.81 27.95
C VAL A 113 -65.88 13.85 28.93
N SER A 114 -66.71 14.88 28.86
CA SER A 114 -67.97 14.95 29.63
C SER A 114 -68.88 13.79 29.26
N CYS A 115 -69.42 13.08 30.25
CA CYS A 115 -70.37 12.01 29.99
C CYS A 115 -71.72 12.60 29.56
N ASP A 116 -72.06 12.45 28.28
CA ASP A 116 -73.29 12.99 27.67
C ASP A 116 -74.55 12.63 28.45
N GLY A 117 -74.68 11.36 28.85
CA GLY A 117 -75.83 10.86 29.58
C GLY A 117 -76.05 11.43 30.99
N CYS A 118 -75.15 12.27 31.49
CA CYS A 118 -75.38 13.13 32.66
C CYS A 118 -74.91 14.57 32.46
N ARG A 119 -74.57 14.98 31.23
CA ARG A 119 -74.00 16.29 30.88
C ARG A 119 -72.89 16.75 31.85
N GLY A 120 -71.96 15.86 32.17
CA GLY A 120 -70.86 16.14 33.11
C GLY A 120 -71.17 16.00 34.61
N THR A 121 -72.44 15.92 35.03
CA THR A 121 -72.83 16.01 36.47
C THR A 121 -72.63 14.73 37.30
N GLY A 122 -72.37 13.59 36.65
CA GLY A 122 -72.25 12.28 37.31
C GLY A 122 -73.56 11.64 37.76
N ARG A 123 -74.69 12.36 37.72
CA ARG A 123 -76.00 11.87 38.19
C ARG A 123 -77.07 11.92 37.10
N ARG A 124 -78.09 11.09 37.23
CA ARG A 124 -79.37 11.19 36.50
C ARG A 124 -80.49 11.28 37.52
N GLU A 125 -81.15 12.43 37.61
CA GLU A 125 -82.27 12.73 38.52
C GLU A 125 -81.98 12.41 40.00
N LYS A 126 -82.15 11.15 40.42
CA LYS A 126 -81.95 10.65 41.79
C LYS A 126 -80.92 9.53 41.91
N ALA A 127 -80.31 9.10 40.80
CA ALA A 127 -79.38 7.96 40.74
C ALA A 127 -77.98 8.35 40.23
N VAL A 128 -77.01 7.49 40.52
CA VAL A 128 -75.67 7.51 39.92
C VAL A 128 -75.79 7.25 38.43
N CYS A 129 -75.14 8.04 37.57
CA CYS A 129 -75.19 7.83 36.12
C CYS A 129 -74.46 6.52 35.76
N PRO A 130 -75.12 5.54 35.12
CA PRO A 130 -74.53 4.21 34.89
C PRO A 130 -73.45 4.20 33.80
N GLN A 131 -73.40 5.21 32.93
CA GLN A 131 -72.38 5.29 31.87
C GLN A 131 -71.01 5.70 32.41
N CYS A 132 -70.95 6.65 33.36
CA CYS A 132 -69.70 7.14 33.97
C CYS A 132 -69.50 6.67 35.42
N TYR A 133 -70.39 5.82 35.95
CA TYR A 133 -70.37 5.32 37.32
C TYR A 133 -70.17 6.45 38.36
N GLY A 134 -70.89 7.56 38.18
CA GLY A 134 -70.83 8.72 39.07
C GLY A 134 -69.75 9.75 38.80
N ARG A 135 -68.77 9.46 37.92
CA ARG A 135 -67.57 10.30 37.71
C ARG A 135 -67.82 11.60 36.95
N GLY A 136 -68.96 11.73 36.27
CA GLY A 136 -69.28 12.87 35.40
C GLY A 136 -68.55 12.87 34.06
N ALA A 137 -67.34 12.32 33.99
CA ALA A 137 -66.55 12.15 32.78
C ALA A 137 -66.35 10.67 32.39
N LEU A 138 -66.04 10.43 31.12
CA LEU A 138 -65.58 9.16 30.57
C LEU A 138 -64.11 9.28 30.15
N PHE A 139 -63.35 8.18 30.20
CA PHE A 139 -62.03 8.15 29.57
C PHE A 139 -62.19 8.11 28.05
N GLN A 140 -61.61 9.09 27.37
CA GLN A 140 -61.42 9.08 25.93
C GLN A 140 -60.15 9.90 25.64
N LEU A 141 -59.11 9.24 25.14
CA LEU A 141 -57.87 9.88 24.76
C LEU A 141 -58.13 10.82 23.57
N SER A 142 -57.59 12.04 23.59
CA SER A 142 -57.76 12.96 22.47
C SER A 142 -57.03 12.44 21.23
N PRO A 143 -57.58 12.59 20.00
CA PRO A 143 -56.98 12.01 18.79
C PRO A 143 -55.52 12.42 18.58
N PHE A 144 -55.20 13.69 18.83
CA PHE A 144 -53.83 14.22 18.77
C PHE A 144 -52.85 13.49 19.71
N VAL A 145 -53.28 13.15 20.93
CA VAL A 145 -52.43 12.46 21.92
C VAL A 145 -52.32 10.97 21.59
N ALA A 146 -53.38 10.34 21.09
CA ALA A 146 -53.35 8.97 20.59
C ALA A 146 -52.37 8.85 19.41
N GLU A 147 -52.56 9.65 18.35
CA GLU A 147 -51.72 9.67 17.15
C GLU A 147 -50.25 9.94 17.50
N THR A 148 -49.98 10.89 18.40
CA THR A 148 -48.60 11.21 18.80
C THR A 148 -47.94 10.04 19.53
N TYR A 149 -48.64 9.34 20.43
CA TYR A 149 -48.07 8.18 21.11
C TYR A 149 -47.97 6.94 20.23
N GLU A 150 -48.90 6.71 19.29
CA GLU A 150 -48.72 5.70 18.23
C GLU A 150 -47.50 6.02 17.35
N LYS A 151 -47.26 7.29 17.03
CA LYS A 151 -46.06 7.72 16.31
C LYS A 151 -44.80 7.44 17.13
N ARG A 152 -44.74 7.85 18.42
CA ARG A 152 -43.60 7.57 19.30
C ARG A 152 -43.35 6.08 19.49
N LEU A 153 -44.40 5.25 19.60
CA LEU A 153 -44.23 3.79 19.74
C LEU A 153 -43.73 3.14 18.44
N ARG A 154 -44.11 3.68 17.27
CA ARG A 154 -43.51 3.32 15.96
C ARG A 154 -42.04 3.74 15.85
N GLU A 155 -41.70 4.94 16.32
CA GLU A 155 -40.30 5.42 16.38
C GLU A 155 -39.44 4.50 17.28
N ILE A 156 -39.94 4.06 18.44
CA ILE A 156 -39.25 3.07 19.30
C ILE A 156 -39.04 1.73 18.56
N VAL A 157 -40.08 1.18 17.92
CA VAL A 157 -39.96 -0.10 17.19
C VAL A 157 -38.97 -0.01 16.03
N ALA A 158 -38.98 1.10 15.29
CA ALA A 158 -38.01 1.34 14.22
C ALA A 158 -36.57 1.39 14.77
N LEU A 159 -36.32 2.15 15.83
CA LEU A 159 -35.00 2.24 16.47
C LEU A 159 -34.52 0.90 17.04
N CYS A 160 -35.40 0.10 17.66
CA CYS A 160 -35.00 -1.21 18.20
C CYS A 160 -34.68 -2.20 17.06
N ARG A 161 -35.45 -2.18 15.96
CA ARG A 161 -35.18 -2.99 14.76
C ARG A 161 -33.87 -2.58 14.07
N GLU A 162 -33.61 -1.28 13.93
CA GLU A 162 -32.37 -0.74 13.37
C GLU A 162 -31.15 -1.12 14.22
N ASN A 163 -31.27 -1.06 15.56
CA ASN A 163 -30.21 -1.48 16.46
C ASN A 163 -29.91 -2.98 16.37
N ALA A 164 -30.94 -3.83 16.27
CA ALA A 164 -30.75 -5.26 16.05
C ALA A 164 -30.06 -5.54 14.69
N GLU A 165 -30.56 -4.96 13.59
CA GLU A 165 -29.98 -5.16 12.26
C GLU A 165 -28.52 -4.67 12.18
N TYR A 166 -28.20 -3.53 12.78
CA TYR A 166 -26.83 -3.02 12.87
C TYR A 166 -25.92 -3.97 13.66
N ALA A 167 -26.37 -4.46 14.81
CA ALA A 167 -25.60 -5.34 15.66
C ALA A 167 -25.39 -6.74 15.04
N GLU A 168 -26.35 -7.25 14.26
CA GLU A 168 -26.20 -8.49 13.49
C GLU A 168 -25.11 -8.35 12.42
N LYS A 169 -25.18 -7.29 11.60
CA LYS A 169 -24.14 -6.97 10.60
C LYS A 169 -22.77 -6.73 11.23
N LEU A 170 -22.73 -6.15 12.44
CA LEU A 170 -21.49 -5.95 13.19
C LEU A 170 -20.91 -7.27 13.73
N GLN A 171 -21.75 -8.21 14.18
CA GLN A 171 -21.29 -9.56 14.52
C GLN A 171 -20.70 -10.27 13.30
N ASP A 172 -21.32 -10.14 12.13
CA ASP A 172 -20.80 -10.76 10.90
C ASP A 172 -19.48 -10.11 10.45
N ALA A 173 -19.34 -8.79 10.56
CA ALA A 173 -18.07 -8.10 10.37
C ALA A 173 -16.98 -8.59 11.36
N ALA A 174 -17.35 -8.87 12.60
CA ALA A 174 -16.44 -9.39 13.63
C ALA A 174 -16.00 -10.85 13.39
N LYS A 175 -16.78 -11.65 12.63
CA LYS A 175 -16.42 -13.02 12.23
C LYS A 175 -15.37 -13.06 11.12
N GLU A 176 -15.13 -11.97 10.39
CA GLU A 176 -14.12 -11.95 9.31
C GLU A 176 -12.69 -11.99 9.89
N SER A 177 -11.96 -13.01 9.47
CA SER A 177 -10.56 -13.28 9.81
C SER A 177 -9.54 -12.30 9.18
N ARG A 178 -9.89 -11.73 8.02
CA ARG A 178 -9.01 -10.88 7.21
C ARG A 178 -9.21 -9.43 7.58
N VAL A 179 -8.31 -8.89 8.41
CA VAL A 179 -8.33 -7.49 8.90
C VAL A 179 -8.65 -6.46 7.82
N GLU A 180 -8.08 -6.60 6.62
CA GLU A 180 -8.31 -5.68 5.50
C GLU A 180 -9.78 -5.71 5.02
N MET A 181 -10.38 -6.90 4.90
CA MET A 181 -11.77 -7.09 4.48
C MET A 181 -12.75 -6.74 5.61
N GLN A 182 -12.37 -7.02 6.87
CA GLN A 182 -13.09 -6.56 8.05
C GLN A 182 -13.16 -5.03 8.12
N ILE A 183 -12.07 -4.31 7.83
CA ILE A 183 -12.06 -2.84 7.77
C ILE A 183 -13.00 -2.34 6.65
N GLU A 184 -13.02 -2.98 5.49
CA GLU A 184 -13.92 -2.62 4.38
C GLU A 184 -15.41 -2.87 4.71
N ILE A 185 -15.73 -4.00 5.33
CA ILE A 185 -17.10 -4.31 5.79
C ILE A 185 -17.53 -3.30 6.87
N LEU A 186 -16.67 -3.00 7.85
CA LEU A 186 -16.94 -2.00 8.88
C LEU A 186 -17.14 -0.60 8.27
N GLN A 187 -16.37 -0.21 7.26
CA GLN A 187 -16.54 1.07 6.57
C GLN A 187 -17.85 1.14 5.78
N ALA A 188 -18.21 0.08 5.04
CA ALA A 188 -19.49 -0.01 4.36
C ALA A 188 -20.67 0.05 5.34
N LEU A 189 -20.59 -0.71 6.45
CA LEU A 189 -21.58 -0.71 7.52
C LEU A 189 -21.74 0.68 8.14
N THR A 190 -20.65 1.29 8.61
CA THR A 190 -20.66 2.62 9.23
C THR A 190 -21.23 3.69 8.30
N ASN A 191 -20.88 3.67 7.00
CA ASN A 191 -21.45 4.60 6.02
C ASN A 191 -22.97 4.42 5.84
N SER A 192 -23.46 3.18 5.89
CA SER A 192 -24.89 2.88 5.73
C SER A 192 -25.77 3.32 6.91
N TYR A 193 -25.18 3.59 8.08
CA TYR A 193 -25.87 4.13 9.27
C TYR A 193 -25.31 5.50 9.69
N SER A 194 -24.94 6.33 8.71
CA SER A 194 -24.29 7.64 8.94
C SER A 194 -25.11 8.68 9.73
N HIS A 195 -26.42 8.47 9.92
CA HIS A 195 -27.28 9.27 10.80
C HIS A 195 -27.10 8.97 12.29
N ARG A 196 -26.41 7.89 12.65
CA ARG A 196 -26.21 7.45 14.04
C ARG A 196 -25.07 8.20 14.74
N THR A 197 -25.44 9.20 15.53
CA THR A 197 -24.50 10.02 16.31
C THR A 197 -23.79 9.25 17.43
N ASP A 198 -24.35 8.14 17.90
CA ASP A 198 -23.73 7.27 18.90
C ASP A 198 -22.50 6.50 18.38
N LEU A 199 -22.36 6.37 17.05
CA LEU A 199 -21.22 5.68 16.43
C LEU A 199 -19.97 6.55 16.30
N VAL A 200 -19.99 7.84 16.67
CA VAL A 200 -18.83 8.76 16.56
C VAL A 200 -17.52 8.22 17.17
N PRO A 201 -17.51 7.57 18.35
CA PRO A 201 -16.30 6.95 18.90
C PRO A 201 -15.80 5.73 18.12
N ALA A 202 -16.68 5.01 17.42
CA ALA A 202 -16.30 3.90 16.55
C ALA A 202 -15.78 4.40 15.19
N ILE A 203 -16.42 5.45 14.64
CA ILE A 203 -16.00 6.14 13.41
C ILE A 203 -14.56 6.66 13.53
N SER A 204 -14.20 7.29 14.66
CA SER A 204 -12.84 7.79 14.86
C SER A 204 -11.81 6.67 14.87
N LEU A 205 -12.07 5.56 15.58
CA LEU A 205 -11.19 4.39 15.63
C LEU A 205 -11.06 3.67 14.27
N LEU A 206 -12.13 3.65 13.46
CA LEU A 206 -12.10 3.11 12.10
C LEU A 206 -11.27 4.00 11.15
N ASN A 207 -11.44 5.32 11.20
CA ASN A 207 -10.60 6.27 10.47
C ASN A 207 -9.12 6.13 10.88
N ASP A 208 -8.86 5.90 12.17
CA ASP A 208 -7.54 5.66 12.71
C ASP A 208 -6.93 4.33 12.19
N ALA A 209 -7.74 3.33 11.85
CA ALA A 209 -7.31 2.09 11.19
C ALA A 209 -7.06 2.30 9.69
N LEU A 210 -7.94 3.03 8.99
CA LEU A 210 -7.81 3.37 7.57
C LEU A 210 -6.56 4.20 7.29
N ALA A 211 -6.25 5.21 8.11
CA ALA A 211 -5.01 5.98 7.99
C ALA A 211 -3.75 5.09 8.12
N LYS A 212 -3.79 4.08 9.00
CA LYS A 212 -2.72 3.07 9.18
C LYS A 212 -2.72 1.98 8.10
N ARG A 213 -3.76 1.87 7.28
CA ARG A 213 -3.82 1.05 6.06
C ARG A 213 -3.11 1.80 4.93
N GLU A 214 -3.51 3.04 4.69
CA GLU A 214 -2.90 3.92 3.69
C GLU A 214 -1.40 4.13 3.92
N SER A 215 -0.95 4.32 5.17
CA SER A 215 0.48 4.48 5.45
C SER A 215 1.29 3.24 5.06
N ARG A 216 0.77 2.03 5.33
CA ARG A 216 1.41 0.77 4.95
C ARG A 216 1.47 0.58 3.43
N LEU A 217 0.37 0.86 2.73
CA LEU A 217 0.33 0.80 1.27
C LEU A 217 1.34 1.78 0.63
N ARG A 218 1.47 2.99 1.18
CA ARG A 218 2.48 3.98 0.73
C ARG A 218 3.91 3.51 1.03
N ASP A 219 4.16 2.92 2.21
CA ASP A 219 5.47 2.34 2.57
C ASP A 219 5.85 1.16 1.67
N GLU A 220 4.88 0.33 1.27
CA GLU A 220 5.07 -0.81 0.37
C GLU A 220 5.32 -0.35 -1.06
N GLN A 221 4.52 0.58 -1.58
CA GLN A 221 4.78 1.24 -2.87
C GLN A 221 6.16 1.94 -2.90
N ALA A 222 6.57 2.58 -1.80
CA ALA A 222 7.89 3.20 -1.69
C ALA A 222 9.04 2.17 -1.66
N LYS A 223 8.86 1.00 -1.05
CA LYS A 223 9.83 -0.11 -1.10
C LYS A 223 9.92 -0.69 -2.52
N GLU A 224 8.78 -0.92 -3.18
CA GLU A 224 8.77 -1.39 -4.56
C GLU A 224 9.42 -0.39 -5.52
N ALA A 225 9.13 0.90 -5.39
CA ALA A 225 9.75 1.94 -6.20
C ALA A 225 11.28 1.97 -6.04
N ARG A 226 11.78 1.82 -4.80
CA ARG A 226 13.21 1.68 -4.51
C ARG A 226 13.79 0.44 -5.17
N GLN A 227 13.18 -0.73 -5.00
CA GLN A 227 13.65 -1.97 -5.64
C GLN A 227 13.63 -1.92 -7.17
N ARG A 228 12.68 -1.21 -7.79
CA ARG A 228 12.64 -0.99 -9.24
C ARG A 228 13.82 -0.11 -9.68
N ALA A 229 14.02 1.03 -9.01
CA ALA A 229 15.16 1.92 -9.27
C ALA A 229 16.52 1.23 -9.04
N GLU A 230 16.66 0.41 -7.99
CA GLU A 230 17.86 -0.39 -7.72
C GLU A 230 18.17 -1.35 -8.88
N ARG A 231 17.16 -2.08 -9.39
CA ARG A 231 17.30 -2.98 -10.55
C ARG A 231 17.64 -2.22 -11.84
N GLU A 232 17.06 -1.04 -12.06
CA GLU A 232 17.39 -0.17 -13.20
C GLU A 232 18.85 0.31 -13.15
N VAL A 233 19.32 0.73 -11.97
CA VAL A 233 20.72 1.09 -11.72
C VAL A 233 21.66 -0.11 -11.93
N GLU A 234 21.27 -1.31 -11.51
CA GLU A 234 22.03 -2.54 -11.77
C GLU A 234 22.09 -2.90 -13.26
N MET A 235 20.98 -2.78 -14.00
CA MET A 235 20.94 -2.98 -15.45
C MET A 235 21.85 -1.97 -16.18
N LEU A 236 21.85 -0.70 -15.77
CA LEU A 236 22.76 0.32 -16.32
C LEU A 236 24.22 0.02 -16.00
N LYS A 237 24.53 -0.44 -14.78
CA LYS A 237 25.87 -0.90 -14.39
C LYS A 237 26.32 -2.14 -15.17
N ALA A 238 25.42 -3.06 -15.49
CA ALA A 238 25.70 -4.22 -16.34
C ALA A 238 25.94 -3.81 -17.80
N LEU A 239 25.09 -2.94 -18.35
CA LEU A 239 25.23 -2.38 -19.71
C LEU A 239 26.56 -1.65 -19.88
N ALA A 240 26.98 -0.86 -18.88
CA ALA A 240 28.26 -0.15 -18.85
C ALA A 240 29.49 -1.09 -18.89
N ARG A 241 29.35 -2.33 -18.41
CA ARG A 241 30.40 -3.36 -18.46
C ARG A 241 30.42 -4.14 -19.78
N GLY A 242 29.40 -4.00 -20.61
CA GLY A 242 29.24 -4.71 -21.87
C GLY A 242 30.14 -4.22 -23.02
N THR A 243 29.97 -4.82 -24.19
CA THR A 243 30.68 -4.45 -25.43
C THR A 243 30.20 -3.12 -26.01
N ASP A 244 28.92 -2.80 -25.85
CA ASP A 244 28.20 -1.81 -26.65
C ASP A 244 28.24 -0.41 -26.02
N ARG A 245 29.47 0.08 -25.82
CA ARG A 245 29.77 1.31 -25.06
C ARG A 245 29.01 2.55 -25.52
N LEU A 246 28.78 2.71 -26.83
CA LEU A 246 28.01 3.85 -27.37
C LEU A 246 26.56 3.85 -26.84
N ARG A 247 25.92 2.68 -26.78
CA ARG A 247 24.58 2.53 -26.20
C ARG A 247 24.62 2.79 -24.70
N ALA A 248 25.59 2.22 -23.98
CA ALA A 248 25.75 2.48 -22.55
C ALA A 248 25.91 3.99 -22.24
N ILE A 249 26.70 4.72 -23.02
CA ILE A 249 26.91 6.18 -22.89
C ILE A 249 25.61 6.97 -23.15
N GLN A 250 24.75 6.51 -24.08
CA GLN A 250 23.45 7.15 -24.35
C GLN A 250 22.45 6.90 -23.21
N GLU A 251 22.28 5.64 -22.80
CA GLU A 251 21.30 5.23 -21.78
C GLU A 251 21.68 5.82 -20.39
N LEU A 252 22.97 5.83 -20.03
CA LEU A 252 23.46 6.49 -18.81
C LEU A 252 23.19 8.00 -18.81
N LYS A 253 23.42 8.69 -19.94
CA LYS A 253 23.13 10.12 -20.06
C LYS A 253 21.63 10.40 -19.93
N ALA A 254 20.79 9.62 -20.60
CA ALA A 254 19.34 9.74 -20.51
C ALA A 254 18.88 9.59 -19.05
N TYR A 255 19.28 8.51 -18.38
CA TYR A 255 18.95 8.26 -16.97
C TYR A 255 19.42 9.41 -16.04
N LEU A 256 20.67 9.87 -16.19
CA LEU A 256 21.21 10.98 -15.37
C LEU A 256 20.53 12.33 -15.64
N THR A 257 20.05 12.59 -16.86
CA THR A 257 19.26 13.81 -17.14
C THR A 257 17.85 13.78 -16.55
N VAL A 258 17.24 12.59 -16.38
CA VAL A 258 15.92 12.42 -15.77
C VAL A 258 16.00 12.31 -14.23
N HIS A 259 17.10 11.77 -13.70
CA HIS A 259 17.30 11.51 -12.27
C HIS A 259 18.59 12.14 -11.69
N PRO A 260 18.79 13.47 -11.80
CA PRO A 260 20.03 14.15 -11.39
C PRO A 260 20.31 14.13 -9.87
N HIS A 261 19.36 13.66 -9.07
CA HIS A 261 19.46 13.58 -7.60
C HIS A 261 19.22 12.15 -7.06
N ALA A 262 19.32 11.12 -7.92
CA ALA A 262 19.34 9.73 -7.43
C ALA A 262 20.58 9.48 -6.57
N SER A 263 20.46 8.65 -5.53
CA SER A 263 21.58 8.27 -4.65
C SER A 263 22.74 7.60 -5.41
N SER A 264 22.43 6.91 -6.51
CA SER A 264 23.38 6.27 -7.43
C SER A 264 23.97 7.21 -8.48
N ALA A 265 23.51 8.46 -8.59
CA ALA A 265 23.89 9.35 -9.69
C ALA A 265 25.41 9.63 -9.74
N LEU A 266 26.06 9.77 -8.59
CA LEU A 266 27.52 9.95 -8.51
C LEU A 266 28.30 8.74 -9.04
N GLU A 267 27.85 7.52 -8.74
CA GLU A 267 28.49 6.29 -9.24
C GLU A 267 28.27 6.12 -10.76
N LEU A 268 27.06 6.40 -11.23
CA LEU A 268 26.71 6.31 -12.65
C LEU A 268 27.42 7.40 -13.47
N GLN A 269 27.61 8.60 -12.92
CA GLN A 269 28.40 9.66 -13.53
C GLN A 269 29.88 9.26 -13.64
N ALA A 270 30.47 8.69 -12.60
CA ALA A 270 31.85 8.20 -12.65
C ALA A 270 32.05 7.09 -13.72
N LEU A 271 31.08 6.17 -13.84
CA LEU A 271 31.09 5.15 -14.91
C LEU A 271 30.93 5.76 -16.31
N LEU A 272 30.08 6.79 -16.46
CA LEU A 272 29.91 7.51 -17.71
C LEU A 272 31.20 8.22 -18.14
N ASP A 273 31.88 8.91 -17.23
CA ASP A 273 33.13 9.61 -17.50
C ASP A 273 34.28 8.63 -17.81
N GLU A 274 34.33 7.47 -17.12
CA GLU A 274 35.29 6.40 -17.44
C GLU A 274 35.06 5.83 -18.85
N LEU A 275 33.80 5.61 -19.25
CA LEU A 275 33.45 5.16 -20.61
C LEU A 275 33.80 6.20 -21.67
N LEU A 276 33.52 7.49 -21.42
CA LEU A 276 33.88 8.59 -22.30
C LEU A 276 35.42 8.75 -22.44
N ALA A 277 36.18 8.54 -21.36
CA ALA A 277 37.63 8.51 -21.41
C ALA A 277 38.17 7.33 -22.24
N LYS A 278 37.64 6.12 -22.02
CA LYS A 278 37.98 4.91 -22.80
C LYS A 278 37.60 5.03 -24.28
N GLU A 279 36.54 5.78 -24.62
CA GLU A 279 36.18 6.06 -26.01
C GLU A 279 37.11 7.10 -26.65
N LYS A 280 37.40 8.23 -25.97
CA LYS A 280 38.38 9.22 -26.44
C LYS A 280 39.76 8.58 -26.70
N GLN A 281 40.23 7.71 -25.80
CA GLN A 281 41.46 6.93 -26.00
C GLN A 281 41.39 6.04 -27.25
N ARG A 282 40.27 5.34 -27.49
CA ARG A 282 40.07 4.55 -28.72
C ARG A 282 40.05 5.40 -30.00
N GLN A 283 39.47 6.61 -29.94
CA GLN A 283 39.44 7.54 -31.07
C GLN A 283 40.86 8.06 -31.37
N LEU A 284 41.63 8.45 -30.35
CA LEU A 284 43.04 8.86 -30.49
C LEU A 284 43.90 7.71 -31.03
N LEU A 285 43.76 6.48 -30.50
CA LEU A 285 44.48 5.30 -31.01
C LEU A 285 44.13 4.98 -32.47
N ARG A 286 42.86 5.18 -32.89
CA ARG A 286 42.47 5.07 -34.31
C ARG A 286 43.11 6.16 -35.15
N GLN A 287 43.12 7.41 -34.70
CA GLN A 287 43.77 8.52 -35.41
C GLN A 287 45.28 8.32 -35.55
N ILE A 288 45.95 7.84 -34.49
CA ILE A 288 47.37 7.48 -34.50
C ILE A 288 47.61 6.31 -35.46
N GLY A 289 46.79 5.26 -35.43
CA GLY A 289 46.89 4.10 -36.34
C GLY A 289 46.64 4.44 -37.81
N ILE A 290 45.71 5.35 -38.09
CA ILE A 290 45.49 5.89 -39.45
C ILE A 290 46.70 6.75 -39.86
N GLY A 291 47.18 7.62 -38.96
CA GLY A 291 48.34 8.48 -39.21
C GLY A 291 49.60 7.67 -39.53
N THR A 292 49.95 6.68 -38.70
CA THR A 292 51.09 5.80 -38.95
C THR A 292 50.88 4.90 -40.17
N GLY A 293 49.66 4.42 -40.42
CA GLY A 293 49.32 3.68 -41.63
C GLY A 293 49.52 4.50 -42.91
N VAL A 294 49.10 5.77 -42.92
CA VAL A 294 49.33 6.72 -44.03
C VAL A 294 50.82 7.04 -44.18
N LEU A 295 51.55 7.23 -43.09
CA LEU A 295 52.99 7.54 -43.10
C LEU A 295 53.81 6.34 -43.63
N MET A 296 53.46 5.11 -43.22
CA MET A 296 54.03 3.88 -43.77
C MET A 296 53.65 3.66 -45.24
N GLY A 297 52.40 3.96 -45.62
CA GLY A 297 51.96 3.93 -47.02
C GLY A 297 52.77 4.89 -47.91
N LEU A 298 52.97 6.12 -47.45
CA LEU A 298 53.85 7.10 -48.10
C LEU A 298 55.29 6.59 -48.20
N LEU A 299 55.86 6.07 -47.11
CA LEU A 299 57.21 5.48 -47.12
C LEU A 299 57.34 4.34 -48.14
N CYS A 300 56.39 3.41 -48.19
CA CYS A 300 56.35 2.33 -49.18
C CYS A 300 56.13 2.82 -50.62
N LEU A 301 55.46 3.96 -50.82
CA LEU A 301 55.32 4.59 -52.13
C LEU A 301 56.59 5.33 -52.58
N THR A 302 57.44 5.84 -51.67
CA THR A 302 58.68 6.53 -52.07
C THR A 302 59.63 5.72 -52.97
N PRO A 303 59.95 4.43 -52.75
CA PRO A 303 60.79 3.66 -53.66
C PRO A 303 60.10 3.40 -55.01
N LEU A 304 58.78 3.16 -55.02
CA LEU A 304 57.99 2.95 -56.24
C LEU A 304 57.98 4.22 -57.11
N VAL A 305 57.66 5.37 -56.53
CA VAL A 305 57.70 6.67 -57.21
C VAL A 305 59.12 7.00 -57.70
N ARG A 306 60.15 6.67 -56.92
CA ARG A 306 61.55 6.84 -57.33
C ARG A 306 61.93 5.94 -58.50
N PHE A 307 61.41 4.71 -58.56
CA PHE A 307 61.62 3.77 -59.68
C PHE A 307 60.96 4.26 -60.98
N PHE A 308 59.74 4.81 -60.91
CA PHE A 308 59.05 5.34 -62.10
C PHE A 308 59.58 6.70 -62.57
N LEU A 309 59.93 7.62 -61.65
CA LEU A 309 60.45 8.95 -62.03
C LEU A 309 61.93 8.93 -62.44
N PHE A 310 62.78 8.16 -61.75
CA PHE A 310 64.19 8.02 -62.14
C PHE A 310 64.39 6.83 -63.09
N ARG A 311 63.85 6.95 -64.31
CA ARG A 311 64.22 6.12 -65.46
C ARG A 311 65.67 6.45 -65.85
N ARG A 312 66.64 5.96 -65.08
CA ARG A 312 68.08 6.19 -65.23
C ARG A 312 68.50 5.90 -66.66
N ARG A 313 68.87 6.94 -67.41
CA ARG A 313 69.68 6.78 -68.62
C ARG A 313 70.97 6.09 -68.19
N VAL A 314 71.26 4.91 -68.73
CA VAL A 314 72.57 4.28 -68.59
C VAL A 314 73.54 5.12 -69.43
N PRO A 315 74.57 5.77 -68.85
CA PRO A 315 75.59 6.40 -69.64
C PRO A 315 76.40 5.31 -70.34
N VAL A 316 76.55 5.40 -71.66
CA VAL A 316 77.45 4.52 -72.40
C VAL A 316 78.88 4.97 -72.09
N SER A 317 79.62 4.16 -71.35
CA SER A 317 81.04 4.39 -71.09
C SER A 317 81.84 4.24 -72.37
N GLY A 318 82.26 5.36 -72.96
CA GLY A 318 83.30 5.34 -74.00
C GLY A 318 84.65 4.90 -73.42
N PRO A 319 85.51 4.23 -74.22
CA PRO A 319 86.84 3.85 -73.78
C PRO A 319 87.74 5.07 -73.56
N LEU A 320 88.66 4.97 -72.60
CA LEU A 320 89.72 5.98 -72.39
C LEU A 320 90.78 5.85 -73.51
N PRO A 321 91.35 6.97 -74.00
CA PRO A 321 92.35 6.95 -75.07
C PRO A 321 93.68 6.35 -74.60
N GLY A 322 94.40 5.66 -75.50
CA GLY A 322 95.77 5.19 -75.30
C GLY A 322 95.95 3.73 -74.87
N MET A 323 94.89 2.91 -74.81
CA MET A 323 94.96 1.51 -74.36
C MET A 323 95.09 0.47 -75.50
N GLU A 324 95.66 0.88 -76.64
CA GLU A 324 95.52 0.21 -77.94
C GLU A 324 96.58 -0.87 -78.21
N ASN A 325 97.73 -0.83 -77.52
CA ASN A 325 98.91 -1.67 -77.79
C ASN A 325 99.15 -2.79 -76.75
N MET A 326 98.11 -3.25 -76.07
CA MET A 326 98.18 -4.36 -75.10
C MET A 326 97.74 -5.68 -75.76
N ASP A 327 98.73 -6.45 -76.23
CA ASP A 327 98.52 -7.76 -76.89
C ASP A 327 97.97 -8.81 -75.90
N LYS A 328 96.77 -9.31 -76.20
CA LYS A 328 95.99 -10.20 -75.30
C LYS A 328 96.32 -11.69 -75.49
N SER A 329 97.25 -12.03 -76.38
CA SER A 329 97.57 -13.42 -76.74
C SER A 329 98.40 -14.21 -75.71
N ARG A 330 98.86 -13.57 -74.62
CA ARG A 330 99.81 -14.18 -73.65
C ARG A 330 99.39 -14.22 -72.19
N PHE A 331 98.18 -13.79 -71.82
CA PHE A 331 97.71 -13.98 -70.44
C PHE A 331 96.96 -15.32 -70.31
N THR A 332 97.67 -16.34 -69.82
CA THR A 332 97.09 -17.63 -69.45
C THR A 332 96.11 -17.46 -68.29
N ASP A 333 94.89 -17.95 -68.48
CA ASP A 333 93.77 -17.81 -67.54
C ASP A 333 93.89 -18.81 -66.36
N PRO A 334 93.97 -18.35 -65.09
CA PRO A 334 93.96 -19.21 -63.90
C PRO A 334 92.52 -19.65 -63.52
N LEU A 335 91.74 -20.05 -64.52
CA LEU A 335 90.37 -20.52 -64.38
C LEU A 335 90.29 -21.85 -63.61
N SER A 336 89.07 -22.25 -63.26
CA SER A 336 88.69 -23.57 -62.73
C SER A 336 89.16 -23.92 -61.30
N LEU A 337 88.51 -23.31 -60.30
CA LEU A 337 87.98 -24.12 -59.19
C LEU A 337 86.50 -24.41 -59.46
N THR A 338 86.23 -25.67 -59.79
CA THR A 338 84.88 -26.19 -60.01
C THR A 338 84.15 -26.39 -58.68
N ALA A 339 82.84 -26.63 -58.73
CA ALA A 339 81.97 -26.70 -57.54
C ALA A 339 82.29 -27.85 -56.54
N GLN A 340 83.32 -28.66 -56.78
CA GLN A 340 83.74 -29.76 -55.90
C GLN A 340 84.47 -29.30 -54.62
N ASP A 341 85.14 -28.13 -54.66
CA ASP A 341 85.85 -27.58 -53.49
C ASP A 341 84.91 -27.14 -52.35
N SER A 342 83.60 -27.08 -52.63
CA SER A 342 82.52 -26.78 -51.68
C SER A 342 82.42 -27.74 -50.49
N GLN A 343 83.06 -28.92 -50.54
CA GLN A 343 82.97 -29.94 -49.49
C GLN A 343 84.14 -29.90 -48.47
N ALA A 344 85.22 -29.16 -48.73
CA ALA A 344 86.43 -29.20 -47.91
C ALA A 344 86.35 -28.44 -46.55
N ARG A 345 85.33 -27.59 -46.35
CA ARG A 345 85.15 -26.80 -45.10
C ARG A 345 83.93 -27.20 -44.25
N VAL A 346 83.32 -28.34 -44.53
CA VAL A 346 82.23 -28.91 -43.71
C VAL A 346 82.71 -30.23 -43.10
N LYS A 347 82.75 -30.30 -41.75
CA LYS A 347 83.21 -31.40 -40.87
C LYS A 347 84.72 -31.49 -40.60
N ARG A 348 85.16 -30.91 -39.46
CA ARG A 348 85.82 -31.64 -38.34
C ARG A 348 86.17 -30.70 -37.17
N LYS A 349 85.97 -31.19 -35.94
CA LYS A 349 86.23 -30.53 -34.63
C LYS A 349 85.35 -29.28 -34.40
N THR A 350 84.44 -29.18 -33.43
CA THR A 350 84.25 -29.78 -32.09
C THR A 350 85.41 -29.56 -31.12
N ALA A 351 85.26 -28.52 -30.29
CA ALA A 351 85.84 -28.40 -28.96
C ALA A 351 84.75 -27.83 -28.04
N ARG A 352 84.55 -28.41 -26.86
CA ARG A 352 83.79 -27.79 -25.77
C ARG A 352 84.69 -26.82 -25.03
N ILE A 353 84.15 -25.70 -24.55
CA ILE A 353 84.68 -24.95 -23.41
C ILE A 353 83.50 -24.72 -22.46
N PRO A 354 83.52 -25.25 -21.22
CA PRO A 354 82.52 -24.95 -20.21
C PRO A 354 82.95 -23.75 -19.33
N PHE A 355 81.96 -23.03 -18.83
CA PHE A 355 81.98 -22.20 -17.61
C PHE A 355 80.49 -22.10 -17.22
N GLU A 356 79.96 -22.74 -16.18
CA GLU A 356 80.34 -22.77 -14.75
C GLU A 356 79.88 -21.51 -14.00
N GLU A 357 79.39 -21.70 -12.77
CA GLU A 357 78.41 -20.83 -12.11
C GLU A 357 79.04 -19.80 -11.14
N VAL A 358 78.21 -19.24 -10.25
CA VAL A 358 78.53 -18.32 -9.14
C VAL A 358 78.76 -16.87 -9.57
N GLY A 359 77.99 -15.88 -9.11
CA GLY A 359 76.75 -15.92 -8.31
C GLY A 359 76.61 -14.71 -7.39
N MET A 360 75.40 -14.22 -7.15
CA MET A 360 75.17 -13.21 -6.10
C MET A 360 73.80 -13.33 -5.41
N LYS A 361 73.89 -13.86 -4.19
CA LYS A 361 73.15 -13.53 -2.97
C LYS A 361 72.89 -12.02 -2.77
N ASP A 362 71.96 -11.53 -1.94
CA ASP A 362 71.20 -12.12 -0.79
C ASP A 362 69.77 -11.51 -0.65
N ALA A 363 68.92 -12.23 0.11
CA ALA A 363 67.81 -11.88 1.03
C ALA A 363 66.92 -10.60 0.88
N GLU A 364 65.65 -10.58 1.36
CA GLU A 364 64.80 -11.62 2.02
C GLU A 364 63.52 -11.93 1.18
N THR A 365 62.22 -11.80 1.54
CA THR A 365 61.53 -11.38 2.77
C THR A 365 60.22 -12.14 3.03
N ARG A 366 59.92 -12.41 4.30
CA ARG A 366 58.61 -12.77 4.93
C ARG A 366 57.37 -12.07 4.32
N SER A 367 56.13 -12.60 4.40
CA SER A 367 55.61 -13.77 5.15
C SER A 367 54.28 -14.36 4.59
N ASP A 368 54.00 -15.61 4.98
CA ASP A 368 52.70 -16.33 5.06
C ASP A 368 51.57 -15.54 5.80
N PRO A 369 50.28 -15.99 5.81
CA PRO A 369 49.79 -17.37 5.55
C PRO A 369 48.47 -17.54 4.76
N PRO A 370 48.08 -18.81 4.51
CA PRO A 370 46.69 -19.25 4.36
C PRO A 370 46.19 -20.08 5.56
N LEU A 371 44.99 -19.75 6.08
CA LEU A 371 44.13 -20.65 6.87
C LEU A 371 42.66 -20.21 6.71
#